data_AF-A0A754ALJ0-F1
#
_entry.id   AF-A0A754ALJ0-F1
#
_cell.length_a   1.000
_cell.length_b   1.000
_cell.length_c   1.000
_cell.angle_alpha   90.00
_cell.angle_beta   90.00
_cell.angle_gamma   90.00
#
_symmetry.space_group_name_H-M   'P 1'
#
loop_
_entity.id
_entity.type
_entity.pdbx_description
1 polymer ?
#
loop_
_entity_poly.entity_id
_entity_poly.type
_entity_poly.pdbx_seq_one_letter_code
_entity_poly.pdbx_strand_id
1 'polypeptide(L)'
;MIYDIDYQHPAACEAEAMLSRPQAYPEGFTVADRTAERMARARNGLAHVMSNLLPAVEGEQKEEIYHWLSAVLTIVDVTKTDAESGV
;
A
#
# COMPACT_ATOMS: atom_id res chain seq x y z
N MET A 1 23.21 22.33 -17.79
CA MET A 1 22.80 21.15 -17.00
C MET A 1 21.48 20.69 -17.56
N ILE A 2 21.47 19.54 -18.24
CA ILE A 2 20.22 18.88 -18.63
C ILE A 2 19.81 18.08 -17.39
N TYR A 3 18.66 18.40 -16.80
CA TYR A 3 18.07 17.53 -15.79
C TYR A 3 17.71 16.23 -16.51
N ASP A 4 18.17 15.10 -15.99
CA ASP A 4 17.81 13.78 -16.50
C ASP A 4 16.32 13.56 -16.20
N ILE A 5 15.47 13.76 -17.20
CA ILE A 5 14.00 13.68 -17.09
C ILE A 5 13.56 12.21 -16.87
N ASP A 6 14.46 11.24 -17.04
CA ASP A 6 14.17 9.81 -17.01
C ASP A 6 14.67 9.09 -15.75
N TYR A 7 15.24 9.78 -14.76
CA TYR A 7 15.66 9.13 -13.52
C TYR A 7 14.45 8.76 -12.65
N GLN A 8 14.14 7.47 -12.61
CA GLN A 8 13.19 6.89 -11.66
C GLN A 8 13.96 6.16 -10.54
N HIS A 9 13.72 6.54 -9.29
CA HIS A 9 14.35 5.90 -8.14
C HIS A 9 13.91 4.42 -8.05
N PRO A 10 14.82 3.44 -7.83
CA PRO A 10 14.47 2.02 -7.82
C PRO A 10 13.32 1.65 -6.86
N ALA A 11 13.32 2.23 -5.66
CA ALA A 11 12.23 2.02 -4.69
C ALA A 11 10.87 2.55 -5.18
N ALA A 12 10.85 3.58 -6.04
CA ALA A 12 9.62 4.07 -6.65
C ALA A 12 9.10 3.05 -7.68
N CYS A 13 9.99 2.46 -8.48
CA CYS A 13 9.61 1.39 -9.41
C CYS A 13 9.07 0.15 -8.68
N GLU A 14 9.68 -0.23 -7.55
CA GLU A 14 9.22 -1.36 -6.73
C GLU A 14 7.83 -1.09 -6.12
N ALA A 15 7.64 0.10 -5.54
CA ALA A 15 6.36 0.52 -5.00
C ALA A 15 5.28 0.54 -6.11
N GLU A 16 5.60 1.05 -7.28
CA GLU A 16 4.69 1.07 -8.42
C GLU A 16 4.36 -0.36 -8.90
N ALA A 17 5.34 -1.23 -9.03
CA ALA A 17 5.12 -2.62 -9.43
C ALA A 17 4.24 -3.39 -8.43
N MET A 18 4.38 -3.11 -7.13
CA MET A 18 3.59 -3.76 -6.08
C MET A 18 2.19 -3.16 -5.92
N LEU A 19 2.08 -1.83 -6.03
CA LEU A 19 0.88 -1.10 -5.62
C LEU A 19 0.06 -0.56 -6.78
N SER A 20 0.56 -0.54 -8.01
CA SER A 20 -0.23 -0.12 -9.16
C SER A 20 -1.07 -1.27 -9.72
N ARG A 21 -2.12 -0.90 -10.47
CA ARG A 21 -2.92 -1.85 -11.24
C ARG A 21 -2.90 -1.42 -12.71
N PRO A 22 -2.04 -2.02 -13.55
CA PRO A 22 -1.88 -1.58 -14.94
C PRO A 22 -3.06 -1.97 -15.84
N GLN A 23 -3.83 -3.01 -15.48
CA GLN A 23 -5.01 -3.41 -16.25
C GLN A 23 -6.24 -2.59 -15.88
N ALA A 24 -7.18 -2.39 -16.82
CA ALA A 24 -8.50 -1.84 -16.53
C ALA A 24 -9.31 -2.79 -15.62
N TYR A 25 -10.26 -2.27 -14.84
CA TYR A 25 -11.11 -3.13 -14.01
C TYR A 25 -11.94 -4.05 -14.91
N PRO A 26 -12.15 -5.33 -14.54
CA PRO A 26 -13.01 -6.21 -15.30
C PRO A 26 -14.41 -5.61 -15.43
N GLU A 27 -15.09 -5.89 -16.53
CA GLU A 27 -16.50 -5.57 -16.65
C GLU A 27 -17.28 -6.23 -15.51
N GLY A 28 -18.21 -5.49 -14.90
CA GLY A 28 -19.01 -5.98 -13.78
C GLY A 28 -18.40 -5.79 -12.39
N PHE A 29 -17.15 -5.33 -12.26
CA PHE A 29 -16.61 -4.94 -10.95
C PHE A 29 -17.46 -3.83 -10.33
N THR A 30 -17.99 -4.09 -9.15
CA THR A 30 -18.76 -3.10 -8.38
C THR A 30 -17.83 -2.06 -7.77
N VAL A 31 -18.40 -1.01 -7.16
CA VAL A 31 -17.60 -0.07 -6.36
C VAL A 31 -16.93 -0.80 -5.19
N ALA A 32 -17.65 -1.72 -4.55
CA ALA A 32 -17.17 -2.51 -3.42
C ALA A 32 -15.95 -3.37 -3.81
N ASP A 33 -16.01 -4.08 -4.94
CA ASP A 33 -14.89 -4.89 -5.44
C ASP A 33 -13.64 -4.04 -5.69
N ARG A 34 -13.82 -2.88 -6.33
CA ARG A 34 -12.70 -1.96 -6.58
C ARG A 34 -12.15 -1.36 -5.29
N THR A 35 -12.98 -1.18 -4.26
CA THR A 35 -12.54 -0.70 -2.95
C THR A 35 -11.76 -1.79 -2.22
N ALA A 36 -12.29 -3.01 -2.14
CA ALA A 36 -11.60 -4.15 -1.53
C ALA A 36 -10.24 -4.41 -2.18
N GLU A 37 -10.17 -4.36 -3.52
CA GLU A 37 -8.93 -4.53 -4.28
C GLU A 37 -7.90 -3.44 -3.96
N ARG A 38 -8.30 -2.16 -3.94
CA ARG A 38 -7.41 -1.04 -3.57
C ARG A 38 -6.91 -1.17 -2.13
N MET A 39 -7.79 -1.55 -1.20
CA MET A 39 -7.43 -1.75 0.20
C MET A 39 -6.48 -2.95 0.35
N ALA A 40 -6.65 -4.01 -0.42
CA ALA A 40 -5.69 -5.13 -0.45
C ALA A 40 -4.30 -4.69 -0.91
N ARG A 41 -4.20 -3.83 -1.94
CA ARG A 41 -2.90 -3.26 -2.37
C ARG A 41 -2.31 -2.35 -1.29
N ALA A 42 -3.10 -1.45 -0.69
CA ALA A 42 -2.63 -0.60 0.41
C ALA A 42 -2.11 -1.43 1.59
N ARG A 43 -2.84 -2.50 1.96
CA ARG A 43 -2.44 -3.47 2.99
C ARG A 43 -1.09 -4.12 2.66
N ASN A 44 -0.89 -4.55 1.43
CA ASN A 44 0.36 -5.15 0.98
C ASN A 44 1.54 -4.16 1.07
N GLY A 45 1.32 -2.90 0.69
CA GLY A 45 2.33 -1.84 0.84
C GLY A 45 2.72 -1.60 2.30
N LEU A 46 1.74 -1.48 3.19
CA LEU A 46 1.98 -1.33 4.62
C LEU A 46 2.73 -2.55 5.19
N ALA A 47 2.32 -3.76 4.83
CA ALA A 47 2.98 -4.99 5.25
C ALA A 47 4.44 -5.04 4.77
N HIS A 48 4.71 -4.61 3.54
CA HIS A 48 6.08 -4.50 3.02
C HIS A 48 6.92 -3.49 3.83
N VAL A 49 6.40 -2.30 4.09
CA VAL A 49 7.11 -1.28 4.90
C VAL A 49 7.43 -1.83 6.29
N MET A 50 6.43 -2.39 6.98
CA MET A 50 6.58 -2.89 8.34
C MET A 50 7.54 -4.09 8.44
N SER A 51 7.57 -4.95 7.41
CA SER A 51 8.36 -6.19 7.45
C SER A 51 9.77 -6.04 6.87
N ASN A 52 9.95 -5.16 5.87
CA ASN A 52 11.20 -5.08 5.10
C ASN A 52 11.98 -3.78 5.34
N LEU A 53 11.29 -2.65 5.54
CA LEU A 53 11.95 -1.34 5.66
C LEU A 53 12.12 -0.91 7.12
N LEU A 54 11.08 -1.09 7.93
CA LEU A 54 11.08 -0.71 9.34
C LEU A 54 12.18 -1.39 10.17
N PRO A 55 12.60 -2.64 9.92
CA PRO A 55 13.72 -3.23 10.65
C PRO A 55 15.04 -2.47 10.53
N ALA A 56 15.23 -1.68 9.47
CA ALA A 56 16.41 -0.85 9.26
C ALA A 56 16.35 0.52 9.98
N VAL A 57 15.20 0.86 10.58
CA VAL A 57 15.06 2.03 11.44
C VAL A 57 15.47 1.66 12.86
N GLU A 58 16.25 2.52 13.51
CA GLU A 58 16.76 2.30 14.86
C GLU A 58 16.12 3.25 15.89
N GLY A 59 16.11 2.83 17.15
CA GLY A 59 15.69 3.66 18.28
C GLY A 59 14.18 3.87 18.40
N GLU A 60 13.80 4.85 19.22
CA GLU A 60 12.40 5.19 19.56
C GLU A 60 11.55 5.53 18.32
N GLN A 61 12.19 6.07 17.27
CA GLN A 61 11.54 6.38 16.00
C GLN A 61 10.96 5.12 15.33
N LYS A 62 11.59 3.95 15.50
CA LYS A 62 11.06 2.69 14.96
C LYS A 62 9.73 2.33 15.60
N GLU A 63 9.63 2.44 16.93
CA GLU A 63 8.42 2.11 17.68
C GLU A 63 7.28 3.08 17.36
N GLU A 64 7.59 4.37 17.26
CA GLU A 64 6.61 5.37 16.82
C GLU A 64 6.05 5.06 15.43
N ILE A 65 6.95 4.81 14.45
CA ILE A 65 6.54 4.45 13.09
C ILE A 65 5.74 3.14 13.10
N TYR A 66 6.15 2.13 13.87
CA TYR A 66 5.44 0.87 14.00
C TYR A 66 3.99 1.08 14.46
N HIS A 67 3.78 1.85 15.53
CA HIS A 67 2.46 2.09 16.08
C HIS A 67 1.55 2.84 15.11
N TRP A 68 2.06 3.86 14.43
CA TRP A 68 1.32 4.56 13.38
C TRP A 68 0.94 3.64 12.22
N LEU A 69 1.90 2.88 11.68
CA LEU A 69 1.64 1.96 10.56
C LEU A 69 0.66 0.85 10.95
N SER A 70 0.76 0.31 12.17
CA SER A 70 -0.15 -0.71 12.69
C SER A 70 -1.59 -0.17 12.82
N ALA A 71 -1.76 1.08 13.28
CA ALA A 71 -3.07 1.70 13.37
C ALA A 71 -3.69 1.94 11.98
N VAL A 72 -2.90 2.42 11.01
CA VAL A 72 -3.35 2.57 9.61
C VAL A 72 -3.73 1.22 9.01
N LEU A 73 -2.92 0.18 9.22
CA LEU A 73 -3.19 -1.17 8.73
C LEU A 73 -4.54 -1.70 9.25
N THR A 74 -4.85 -1.42 10.51
CA THR A 74 -6.15 -1.79 11.12
C THR A 74 -7.32 -1.13 10.40
N ILE A 75 -7.21 0.18 10.09
CA ILE A 75 -8.25 0.91 9.35
C ILE A 75 -8.44 0.32 7.95
N VAL A 76 -7.33 -0.01 7.26
CA VAL A 76 -7.37 -0.63 5.92
C VAL A 76 -8.04 -2.00 5.97
N ASP A 77 -7.70 -2.84 6.95
CA ASP A 77 -8.26 -4.19 7.08
C ASP A 77 -9.77 -4.16 7.41
N VAL A 78 -10.21 -3.25 8.28
CA VAL A 78 -11.65 -3.05 8.56
C VAL A 78 -12.36 -2.56 7.31
N THR A 79 -11.85 -1.52 6.64
CA THR A 79 -12.47 -0.95 5.43
C THR A 79 -12.57 -1.99 4.30
N LYS A 80 -11.54 -2.83 4.16
CA LYS A 80 -11.55 -3.94 3.22
C LYS A 80 -12.65 -4.94 3.55
N THR A 81 -12.75 -5.33 4.82
CA THR A 81 -13.78 -6.27 5.30
C THR A 81 -15.19 -5.72 5.06
N ASP A 82 -15.42 -4.43 5.34
CA ASP A 82 -16.69 -3.75 5.08
C ASP A 82 -17.04 -3.75 3.59
N ALA A 83 -16.04 -3.49 2.72
CA ALA A 83 -16.22 -3.53 1.27
C ALA A 83 -16.53 -4.95 0.76
N GLU A 84 -15.84 -5.97 1.29
CA GLU A 84 -16.08 -7.38 0.93
C GLU A 84 -17.43 -7.90 1.45
N SER A 85 -17.90 -7.36 2.57
CA SER A 85 -19.16 -7.77 3.21
C SER A 85 -20.40 -7.13 2.60
N GLY A 86 -20.27 -6.39 1.50
CA GLY A 86 -21.32 -5.60 0.85
C GLY A 86 -22.70 -6.26 0.81
N VAL A 87 -23.50 -5.92 1.82
CA VAL A 87 -24.96 -5.92 1.88
C VAL A 87 -25.43 -4.51 1.53
#